data_AF-A0A5M6CGY4-F1
#
_entry.id   AF-A0A5M6CGY4-F1
#
_cell.length_a   1.000
_cell.length_b   1.000
_cell.length_c   1.000
_cell.angle_alpha   90.00
_cell.angle_beta   90.00
_cell.angle_gamma   90.00
#
_symmetry.space_group_name_H-M   'P 1'
#
loop_
_entity.id
_entity.type
_entity.pdbx_description
1 polymer ?
#
loop_
_entity_poly.entity_id
_entity_poly.type
_entity_poly.pdbx_seq_one_letter_code
_entity_poly.pdbx_strand_id
1 'polypeptide(L)'
;MKTGIELIAQERQEQIEKHGRTVKSDFEENSKGQLIRAAITLLTGSGTLPANWNFNYCTRLMQKSERSRKIVAGALIAADLDREQYEEHPEGFIPKNMPNTHQMREKHPEMVRGWENLSKEDLLEAMCGEVLDLFSMMERVSIFMEECTNMSKVTYTPEVIKEMIKKKKEEDINDFCFLECEESEDEDILSEIKERAKKSTLN
;
A
#
# COMPACT_ATOMS: atom_id res chain seq x y z
N MET A 1 -11.18 -31.38 -0.92
CA MET A 1 -11.89 -30.86 -2.12
C MET A 1 -11.43 -29.43 -2.30
N LYS A 2 -11.09 -28.98 -3.54
CA LYS A 2 -10.65 -27.60 -3.76
C LYS A 2 -11.85 -26.65 -3.88
N THR A 3 -11.73 -25.44 -3.33
CA THR A 3 -12.68 -24.35 -3.48
C THR A 3 -12.58 -23.71 -4.88
N GLY A 4 -13.53 -22.84 -5.24
CA GLY A 4 -13.49 -22.13 -6.54
C GLY A 4 -12.25 -21.23 -6.68
N ILE A 5 -11.89 -20.51 -5.61
CA ILE A 5 -10.73 -19.61 -5.58
C ILE A 5 -9.43 -20.41 -5.75
N GLU A 6 -9.30 -21.55 -5.06
CA GLU A 6 -8.14 -22.43 -5.19
C GLU A 6 -7.97 -23.00 -6.61
N LEU A 7 -9.09 -23.28 -7.29
CA LEU A 7 -9.06 -23.75 -8.68
C LEU A 7 -8.60 -22.65 -9.65
N ILE A 8 -9.05 -21.41 -9.44
CA ILE A 8 -8.61 -20.24 -10.23
C ILE A 8 -7.11 -19.98 -10.01
N ALA A 9 -6.67 -19.99 -8.75
CA ALA A 9 -5.26 -19.81 -8.40
C ALA A 9 -4.38 -20.90 -9.04
N GLN A 10 -4.82 -22.16 -8.99
CA GLN A 10 -4.10 -23.27 -9.63
C GLN A 10 -4.01 -23.09 -11.17
N GLU A 11 -5.12 -22.71 -11.83
CA GLU A 11 -5.11 -22.48 -13.28
C GLU A 11 -4.22 -21.28 -13.65
N ARG A 12 -4.21 -20.20 -12.85
CA ARG A 12 -3.30 -19.07 -13.08
C ARG A 12 -1.84 -19.49 -12.95
N GLN A 13 -1.51 -20.28 -11.93
CA GLN A 13 -0.16 -20.83 -11.78
C GLN A 13 0.24 -21.70 -12.98
N GLU A 14 -0.68 -22.55 -13.47
CA GLU A 14 -0.45 -23.37 -14.66
C GLU A 14 -0.20 -22.52 -15.92
N GLN A 15 -0.91 -21.41 -16.10
CA GLN A 15 -0.68 -20.49 -17.22
C GLN A 15 0.72 -19.86 -17.16
N ILE A 16 1.20 -19.50 -15.96
CA ILE A 16 2.54 -18.96 -15.77
C ILE A 16 3.59 -20.04 -16.06
N GLU A 17 3.50 -21.19 -15.40
CA GLU A 17 4.54 -22.23 -15.45
C GLU A 17 4.58 -22.99 -16.78
N LYS A 18 3.43 -23.38 -17.32
CA LYS A 18 3.36 -24.23 -18.53
C LYS A 18 3.24 -23.43 -19.82
N HIS A 19 2.70 -22.23 -19.76
CA HIS A 19 2.40 -21.43 -20.97
C HIS A 19 3.20 -20.13 -21.04
N GLY A 20 4.01 -19.81 -20.03
CA GLY A 20 4.86 -18.61 -20.02
C GLY A 20 4.06 -17.30 -19.94
N ARG A 21 2.81 -17.35 -19.49
CA ARG A 21 1.93 -16.17 -19.37
C ARG A 21 2.19 -15.43 -18.07
N THR A 22 3.28 -14.69 -18.08
CA THR A 22 3.69 -13.83 -16.98
C THR A 22 2.93 -12.51 -16.99
N VAL A 23 2.93 -11.80 -15.87
CA VAL A 23 2.39 -10.42 -15.77
C VAL A 23 3.01 -9.51 -16.83
N LYS A 24 4.32 -9.63 -17.06
CA LYS A 24 5.04 -8.84 -18.07
C LYS A 24 4.56 -9.14 -19.49
N SER A 25 4.42 -10.42 -19.87
CA SER A 25 3.88 -10.77 -21.19
C SER A 25 2.41 -10.36 -21.33
N ASP A 26 1.63 -10.45 -20.26
CA ASP A 26 0.24 -9.98 -20.25
C ASP A 26 0.17 -8.46 -20.48
N PHE A 27 1.07 -7.68 -19.89
CA PHE A 27 1.21 -6.25 -20.13
C PHE A 27 1.63 -5.92 -21.58
N GLU A 28 2.63 -6.62 -22.11
CA GLU A 28 3.16 -6.38 -23.45
C GLU A 28 2.17 -6.78 -24.57
N GLU A 29 1.43 -7.89 -24.38
CA GLU A 29 0.61 -8.51 -25.44
C GLU A 29 -0.90 -8.24 -25.29
N ASN A 30 -1.38 -7.88 -24.10
CA ASN A 30 -2.81 -7.77 -23.78
C ASN A 30 -3.27 -6.40 -23.25
N SER A 31 -2.65 -5.32 -23.72
CA SER A 31 -2.94 -3.92 -23.31
C SER A 31 -4.29 -3.32 -23.73
N LYS A 32 -5.14 -4.06 -24.44
CA LYS A 32 -6.42 -3.60 -25.02
C LYS A 32 -7.62 -4.42 -24.51
N GLY A 33 -7.55 -4.92 -23.28
CA GLY A 33 -8.62 -5.70 -22.65
C GLY A 33 -8.85 -7.08 -23.27
N GLN A 34 -7.84 -7.64 -23.96
CA GLN A 34 -7.92 -8.98 -24.56
C GLN A 34 -8.27 -10.05 -23.54
N LEU A 35 -7.69 -9.98 -22.32
CA LEU A 35 -7.90 -10.94 -21.24
C LEU A 35 -9.36 -10.94 -20.77
N ILE A 36 -9.94 -9.77 -20.51
CA ILE A 36 -11.35 -9.62 -20.11
C ILE A 36 -12.29 -10.09 -21.22
N ARG A 37 -12.04 -9.70 -22.47
CA ARG A 37 -12.84 -10.15 -23.61
C ARG A 37 -12.83 -11.67 -23.75
N ALA A 38 -11.67 -12.30 -23.54
CA ALA A 38 -11.53 -13.74 -23.55
C ALA A 38 -12.29 -14.39 -22.38
N ALA A 39 -12.20 -13.82 -21.17
CA ALA A 39 -12.95 -14.29 -20.01
C ALA A 39 -14.47 -14.24 -20.26
N ILE A 40 -14.99 -13.12 -20.77
CA ILE A 40 -16.41 -12.98 -21.14
C ILE A 40 -16.82 -14.06 -22.14
N THR A 41 -16.03 -14.24 -23.21
CA THR A 41 -16.32 -15.24 -24.25
C THR A 41 -16.40 -16.66 -23.68
N LEU A 42 -15.54 -17.00 -22.71
CA LEU A 42 -15.55 -18.32 -22.06
C LEU A 42 -16.75 -18.50 -21.11
N LEU A 43 -17.18 -17.43 -20.44
CA LEU A 43 -18.33 -17.43 -19.54
C LEU A 43 -19.65 -17.54 -20.31
N THR A 44 -19.81 -16.80 -21.40
CA THR A 44 -21.03 -16.78 -22.20
C THR A 44 -21.09 -17.93 -23.21
N GLY A 45 -19.93 -18.48 -23.60
CA GLY A 45 -19.83 -19.42 -24.72
C GLY A 45 -20.06 -18.76 -26.08
N SER A 46 -20.10 -17.43 -26.14
CA SER A 46 -20.36 -16.65 -27.35
C SER A 46 -19.42 -15.45 -27.44
N GLY A 47 -19.01 -15.10 -28.66
CA GLY A 47 -18.08 -14.01 -28.90
C GLY A 47 -16.85 -14.45 -29.67
N THR A 48 -15.85 -13.58 -29.70
CA THR A 48 -14.59 -13.79 -30.44
C THR A 48 -13.41 -13.57 -29.50
N LEU A 49 -12.56 -14.59 -29.42
CA LEU A 49 -11.28 -14.52 -28.74
C LEU A 49 -10.32 -13.57 -29.49
N PRO A 50 -9.30 -13.02 -28.83
CA PRO A 50 -8.36 -12.10 -29.45
C PRO A 50 -7.70 -12.69 -30.71
N ALA A 51 -7.68 -11.94 -31.80
CA ALA A 51 -7.22 -12.43 -33.11
C ALA A 51 -5.72 -12.77 -33.13
N ASN A 52 -4.92 -12.16 -32.25
CA ASN A 52 -3.49 -12.43 -32.10
C ASN A 52 -3.20 -13.69 -31.25
N TRP A 53 -4.21 -14.31 -30.64
CA TRP A 53 -4.00 -15.55 -29.90
C TRP A 53 -3.90 -16.75 -30.83
N ASN A 54 -3.12 -17.76 -30.41
CA ASN A 54 -2.98 -18.99 -31.17
C ASN A 54 -4.35 -19.68 -31.39
N PHE A 55 -4.72 -19.89 -32.66
CA PHE A 55 -6.03 -20.45 -33.02
C PHE A 55 -6.30 -21.82 -32.36
N ASN A 56 -5.34 -22.73 -32.38
CA ASN A 56 -5.48 -24.07 -31.78
C ASN A 56 -5.66 -23.98 -30.26
N TYR A 57 -5.03 -23.00 -29.61
CA TYR A 57 -5.25 -22.73 -28.19
C TYR A 57 -6.68 -22.24 -27.93
N CYS A 58 -7.15 -21.27 -28.71
CA CYS A 58 -8.52 -20.74 -28.63
C CYS A 58 -9.59 -21.83 -28.82
N THR A 59 -9.41 -22.71 -29.82
CA THR A 59 -10.32 -23.85 -30.05
C THR A 59 -10.38 -24.79 -28.85
N ARG A 60 -9.22 -25.14 -28.27
CA ARG A 60 -9.15 -26.01 -27.09
C ARG A 60 -9.82 -25.38 -25.86
N LEU A 61 -9.72 -24.06 -25.69
CA LEU A 61 -10.41 -23.37 -24.61
C LEU A 61 -11.93 -23.48 -24.73
N MET A 62 -12.48 -23.29 -25.93
CA MET A 62 -13.93 -23.36 -26.17
C MET A 62 -14.48 -24.78 -26.01
N GLN A 63 -13.67 -25.80 -26.32
CA GLN A 63 -14.03 -27.21 -26.17
C GLN A 63 -14.02 -27.71 -24.71
N LYS A 64 -13.46 -26.95 -23.76
CA LYS A 64 -13.49 -27.31 -22.33
C LYS A 64 -14.93 -27.33 -21.80
N SER A 65 -15.17 -28.13 -20.76
CA SER A 65 -16.46 -28.15 -20.05
C SER A 65 -16.79 -26.77 -19.46
N GLU A 66 -18.08 -26.47 -19.26
CA GLU A 66 -18.53 -25.19 -18.71
C GLU A 66 -17.82 -24.83 -17.40
N ARG A 67 -17.71 -25.80 -16.47
CA ARG A 67 -16.96 -25.64 -15.22
C ARG A 67 -15.50 -25.24 -15.46
N SER A 68 -14.84 -25.92 -16.39
CA SER A 68 -13.43 -25.63 -16.72
C SER A 68 -13.28 -24.26 -17.38
N ARG A 69 -14.22 -23.85 -18.24
CA ARG A 69 -14.22 -22.51 -18.84
C ARG A 69 -14.37 -21.41 -17.80
N LYS A 70 -15.23 -21.58 -16.79
CA LYS A 70 -15.37 -20.64 -15.66
C LYS A 70 -14.06 -20.49 -14.87
N ILE A 71 -13.34 -21.59 -14.64
CA ILE A 71 -12.04 -21.56 -13.96
C ILE A 71 -11.01 -20.77 -14.78
N VAL A 72 -10.90 -21.07 -16.08
CA VAL A 72 -10.00 -20.32 -16.99
C VAL A 72 -10.38 -18.85 -17.06
N ALA A 73 -11.68 -18.54 -17.15
CA ALA A 73 -12.15 -17.15 -17.15
C ALA A 73 -11.75 -16.40 -15.88
N GLY A 74 -11.88 -17.03 -14.71
CA GLY A 74 -11.40 -16.46 -13.45
C GLY A 74 -9.89 -16.21 -13.45
N ALA A 75 -9.11 -17.15 -14.00
CA ALA A 75 -7.65 -16.99 -14.11
C ALA A 75 -7.27 -15.85 -15.08
N LEU A 76 -8.02 -15.64 -16.16
CA LEU A 76 -7.82 -14.51 -17.08
C LEU A 76 -8.19 -13.16 -16.45
N ILE A 77 -9.21 -13.12 -15.58
CA ILE A 77 -9.54 -11.90 -14.83
C ILE A 77 -8.43 -11.56 -13.83
N ALA A 78 -7.92 -12.57 -13.11
CA ALA A 78 -6.77 -12.38 -12.22
C ALA A 78 -5.54 -11.85 -12.99
N ALA A 79 -5.27 -12.42 -14.18
CA ALA A 79 -4.19 -11.96 -15.05
C ALA A 79 -4.34 -10.49 -15.48
N ASP A 80 -5.57 -10.02 -15.74
CA ASP A 80 -5.82 -8.64 -16.12
C ASP A 80 -5.65 -7.66 -14.94
N LEU A 81 -6.06 -8.06 -13.74
CA LEU A 81 -5.79 -7.28 -12.52
C LEU A 81 -4.29 -7.19 -12.22
N ASP A 82 -3.54 -8.30 -12.35
CA ASP A 82 -2.09 -8.30 -12.21
C ASP A 82 -1.45 -7.33 -13.22
N ARG A 83 -1.96 -7.32 -14.46
CA ARG A 83 -1.52 -6.44 -15.54
C ARG A 83 -1.77 -4.97 -15.21
N GLU A 84 -2.97 -4.61 -14.75
CA GLU A 84 -3.31 -3.24 -14.35
C GLU A 84 -2.43 -2.77 -13.19
N GLN A 85 -2.24 -3.62 -12.19
CA GLN A 85 -1.35 -3.32 -11.06
C GLN A 85 0.10 -3.10 -11.52
N TYR A 86 0.57 -3.88 -12.50
CA TYR A 86 1.89 -3.73 -13.11
C TYR A 86 1.99 -2.46 -13.97
N GLU A 87 0.92 -2.06 -14.67
CA GLU A 87 0.88 -0.81 -15.43
C GLU A 87 1.03 0.42 -14.52
N GLU A 88 0.38 0.41 -13.36
CA GLU A 88 0.53 1.44 -12.34
C GLU A 88 1.93 1.41 -11.68
N HIS A 89 2.53 0.21 -11.55
CA HIS A 89 3.78 -0.04 -10.83
C HIS A 89 4.72 -0.97 -11.61
N PRO A 90 5.34 -0.51 -12.72
CA PRO A 90 6.10 -1.37 -13.63
C PRO A 90 7.39 -1.93 -13.04
N GLU A 91 7.85 -1.42 -11.89
CA GLU A 91 9.02 -1.92 -11.16
C GLU A 91 8.64 -2.94 -10.06
N GLY A 92 7.41 -3.46 -10.11
CA GLY A 92 6.80 -4.23 -9.04
C GLY A 92 6.35 -3.33 -7.90
N PHE A 93 5.67 -3.91 -6.90
CA PHE A 93 5.33 -3.23 -5.63
C PHE A 93 6.60 -3.02 -4.77
N ILE A 94 7.70 -2.60 -5.39
CA ILE A 94 8.84 -2.02 -4.71
C ILE A 94 8.52 -0.52 -4.73
N PRO A 95 8.22 0.09 -3.57
CA PRO A 95 8.09 1.54 -3.48
C PRO A 95 9.26 2.17 -4.25
N LYS A 96 9.00 3.13 -5.15
CA LYS A 96 10.06 3.80 -5.95
C LYS A 96 11.20 4.40 -5.09
N ASN A 97 10.99 4.47 -3.77
CA ASN A 97 11.93 4.93 -2.75
C ASN A 97 12.31 3.83 -1.74
N MET A 98 12.13 2.54 -2.03
CA MET A 98 12.66 1.50 -1.15
C MET A 98 14.18 1.64 -1.16
N PRO A 99 14.80 1.96 -0.01
CA PRO A 99 16.21 2.23 -0.01
C PRO A 99 16.94 0.96 -0.42
N ASN A 100 17.78 1.02 -1.44
CA ASN A 100 18.60 -0.12 -1.79
C ASN A 100 19.54 -0.48 -0.61
N THR A 101 20.13 -1.68 -0.61
CA THR A 101 20.99 -2.13 0.50
C THR A 101 22.13 -1.15 0.80
N HIS A 102 22.64 -0.44 -0.20
CA HIS A 102 23.64 0.61 -0.02
C HIS A 102 23.06 1.82 0.73
N GLN A 103 21.89 2.31 0.33
CA GLN A 103 21.20 3.41 1.01
C GLN A 103 20.81 3.05 2.45
N MET A 104 20.42 1.80 2.72
CA MET A 104 20.19 1.31 4.08
C MET A 104 21.48 1.30 4.91
N ARG A 105 22.61 0.82 4.35
CA ARG A 105 23.91 0.85 5.04
C ARG A 105 24.36 2.27 5.36
N GLU A 106 24.10 3.22 4.46
CA GLU A 106 24.48 4.62 4.64
C GLU A 106 23.62 5.31 5.70
N LYS A 107 22.30 5.13 5.67
CA LYS A 107 21.37 5.78 6.60
C LYS A 107 21.32 5.10 7.98
N HIS A 108 21.46 3.78 8.03
CA HIS A 108 21.27 2.96 9.22
C HIS A 108 22.36 1.87 9.36
N PRO A 109 23.65 2.24 9.46
CA PRO A 109 24.76 1.28 9.45
C PRO A 109 24.70 0.27 10.60
N GLU A 110 24.23 0.68 11.79
CA GLU A 110 24.16 -0.20 12.96
C GLU A 110 23.13 -1.32 12.80
N MET A 111 21.97 -0.98 12.23
CA MET A 111 20.90 -1.94 11.96
C MET A 111 21.36 -2.99 10.95
N VAL A 112 21.98 -2.55 9.85
CA VAL A 112 22.46 -3.45 8.81
C VAL A 112 23.59 -4.35 9.33
N ARG A 113 24.52 -3.82 10.15
CA ARG A 113 25.56 -4.64 10.81
C ARG A 113 24.97 -5.70 11.73
N GLY A 114 23.90 -5.39 12.45
CA GLY A 114 23.19 -6.35 13.27
C GLY A 114 22.64 -7.50 12.44
N TRP A 115 21.98 -7.19 11.33
CA TRP A 115 21.34 -8.18 10.45
C TRP A 115 22.31 -9.02 9.64
N GLU A 116 23.46 -8.48 9.24
CA GLU A 116 24.47 -9.20 8.45
C GLU A 116 25.07 -10.41 9.15
N ASN A 117 25.03 -10.42 10.47
CA ASN A 117 25.59 -11.50 11.28
C ASN A 117 24.51 -12.53 11.68
N LEU A 118 23.25 -12.31 11.33
CA LEU A 118 22.16 -13.24 11.64
C LEU A 118 22.10 -14.37 10.62
N SER A 119 21.69 -15.56 11.10
CA SER A 119 21.28 -16.62 10.19
C SER A 119 20.01 -16.21 9.44
N LYS A 120 19.66 -16.95 8.38
CA LYS A 120 18.43 -16.67 7.63
C LYS A 120 17.19 -16.84 8.52
N GLU A 121 17.20 -17.86 9.37
CA GLU A 121 16.14 -18.16 10.33
C GLU A 121 15.99 -17.05 11.37
N ASP A 122 17.10 -16.60 11.96
CA ASP A 122 17.08 -15.51 12.96
C ASP A 122 16.66 -14.17 12.32
N LEU A 123 17.05 -13.92 11.07
CA LEU A 123 16.65 -12.73 10.33
C LEU A 123 15.14 -12.71 10.09
N LEU A 124 14.56 -13.86 9.70
CA LEU A 124 13.10 -13.98 9.53
C LEU A 124 12.36 -13.77 10.86
N GLU A 125 12.87 -14.35 11.95
CA GLU A 125 12.29 -14.16 13.28
C GLU A 125 12.35 -12.70 13.72
N ALA A 126 13.50 -12.03 13.53
CA ALA A 126 13.65 -10.60 13.82
C ALA A 126 12.69 -9.75 13.00
N MET A 127 12.55 -10.01 11.69
CA MET A 127 11.60 -9.31 10.83
C MET A 127 10.15 -9.52 11.28
N CYS A 128 9.77 -10.74 11.68
CA CYS A 128 8.45 -11.01 12.24
C CYS A 128 8.22 -10.24 13.54
N GLY A 129 9.22 -10.16 14.41
CA GLY A 129 9.18 -9.39 15.65
C GLY A 129 8.93 -7.89 15.41
N GLU A 130 9.69 -7.28 14.49
CA GLU A 130 9.54 -5.87 14.11
C GLU A 130 8.14 -5.57 13.53
N VAL A 131 7.60 -6.48 12.70
CA VAL A 131 6.24 -6.34 12.16
C VAL A 131 5.19 -6.42 13.27
N LEU A 132 5.35 -7.34 14.23
CA LEU A 132 4.45 -7.45 15.37
C LEU A 132 4.52 -6.20 16.27
N ASP A 133 5.72 -5.68 16.57
CA ASP A 133 5.87 -4.45 17.36
C ASP A 133 5.26 -3.25 16.63
N LEU A 134 5.37 -3.16 15.30
CA LEU A 134 4.71 -2.13 14.52
C LEU A 134 3.18 -2.17 14.68
N PHE A 135 2.57 -3.36 14.61
CA PHE A 135 1.13 -3.52 14.86
C PHE A 135 0.76 -3.14 16.30
N SER A 136 1.53 -3.61 17.28
CA SER A 136 1.32 -3.25 18.69
C SER A 136 1.53 -1.76 18.94
N MET A 137 2.42 -1.09 18.22
CA MET A 137 2.59 0.36 18.26
C MET A 137 1.36 1.07 17.72
N MET A 138 0.76 0.60 16.62
CA MET A 138 -0.49 1.16 16.12
C MET A 138 -1.63 1.06 17.13
N GLU A 139 -1.76 -0.08 17.82
CA GLU A 139 -2.74 -0.26 18.90
C GLU A 139 -2.46 0.69 20.08
N ARG A 140 -1.20 0.77 20.53
CA ARG A 140 -0.79 1.69 21.61
C ARG A 140 -1.09 3.15 21.26
N VAL A 141 -0.79 3.57 20.03
CA VAL A 141 -1.11 4.92 19.55
C VAL A 141 -2.63 5.11 19.53
N SER A 142 -3.40 4.12 19.07
CA SER A 142 -4.87 4.20 19.08
C SER A 142 -5.41 4.39 20.49
N ILE A 143 -4.96 3.59 21.46
CA ILE A 143 -5.36 3.70 22.87
C ILE A 143 -4.96 5.06 23.44
N PHE A 144 -3.72 5.48 23.22
CA PHE A 144 -3.25 6.79 23.67
C PHE A 144 -4.11 7.93 23.12
N MET A 145 -4.49 7.86 21.84
CA MET A 145 -5.35 8.86 21.22
C MET A 145 -6.79 8.82 21.75
N GLU A 146 -7.34 7.64 22.08
CA GLU A 146 -8.65 7.50 22.73
C GLU A 146 -8.66 8.12 24.13
N GLU A 147 -7.59 7.92 24.90
CA GLU A 147 -7.45 8.48 26.26
C GLU A 147 -7.18 9.99 26.25
N CYS A 148 -6.40 10.46 25.29
CA CYS A 148 -5.96 11.86 25.23
C CYS A 148 -6.89 12.75 24.38
N THR A 149 -7.84 12.18 23.64
CA THR A 149 -8.76 12.94 22.78
C THR A 149 -10.20 12.46 22.93
N ASN A 150 -11.17 13.38 22.94
CA ASN A 150 -12.60 13.03 22.93
C ASN A 150 -13.09 12.50 21.56
N MET A 151 -12.19 12.10 20.65
CA MET A 151 -12.52 11.67 19.29
C MET A 151 -12.46 10.15 19.16
N SER A 152 -13.61 9.50 19.20
CA SER A 152 -13.65 8.05 19.43
C SER A 152 -13.26 7.16 18.25
N LYS A 153 -13.20 7.62 16.98
CA LYS A 153 -13.00 6.71 15.82
C LYS A 153 -12.46 7.39 14.55
N VAL A 154 -11.28 7.99 14.59
CA VAL A 154 -10.67 8.55 13.37
C VAL A 154 -9.45 7.73 12.96
N THR A 155 -9.28 7.52 11.65
CA THR A 155 -8.09 6.89 11.08
C THR A 155 -6.93 7.87 11.20
N TYR A 156 -6.07 7.68 12.19
CA TYR A 156 -4.91 8.53 12.40
C TYR A 156 -3.83 8.22 11.35
N THR A 157 -3.72 9.07 10.33
CA THR A 157 -2.56 9.02 9.43
C THR A 157 -1.40 9.82 10.06
N PRO A 158 -0.13 9.54 9.68
CA PRO A 158 1.01 10.32 10.15
C PRO A 158 0.87 11.84 9.92
N GLU A 159 0.18 12.25 8.86
CA GLU A 159 -0.08 13.64 8.52
C GLU A 159 -1.07 14.27 9.51
N VAL A 160 -2.16 13.58 9.82
CA VAL A 160 -3.15 14.03 10.82
C VAL A 160 -2.48 14.19 12.19
N ILE A 161 -1.65 13.22 12.59
CA ILE A 161 -0.90 13.30 13.86
C ILE A 161 0.06 14.50 13.86
N LYS A 162 0.79 14.74 12.77
CA LYS A 162 1.68 15.91 12.65
C LYS A 162 0.91 17.23 12.79
N GLU A 163 -0.26 17.32 12.16
CA GLU A 163 -1.12 18.50 12.24
C GLU A 163 -1.65 18.72 13.66
N MET A 164 -2.08 17.66 14.34
CA MET A 164 -2.52 17.73 15.74
C MET A 164 -1.40 18.17 16.69
N ILE A 165 -0.18 17.66 16.52
CA ILE A 165 0.99 18.09 17.30
C ILE A 165 1.29 19.57 17.06
N LYS A 166 1.22 20.03 15.81
CA LYS A 166 1.43 21.44 15.47
C LYS A 166 0.39 22.32 16.14
N LYS A 167 -0.89 21.97 16.03
CA LYS A 167 -2.00 22.70 16.65
C LYS A 167 -1.86 22.77 18.17
N LYS A 168 -1.54 21.66 18.82
CA LYS A 168 -1.36 21.62 20.28
C LYS A 168 -0.18 22.49 20.74
N LYS A 169 0.93 22.48 20.00
CA LYS A 169 2.08 23.39 20.27
C LYS A 169 1.69 24.86 20.15
N GLU A 170 0.89 25.22 19.15
CA GLU A 170 0.40 26.59 18.98
C GLU A 170 -0.54 27.00 20.13
N GLU A 171 -1.44 26.11 20.56
CA GLU A 171 -2.29 26.32 21.73
C GLU A 171 -1.46 26.53 23.01
N ASP A 172 -0.49 25.65 23.29
CA ASP A 172 0.36 25.76 24.49
C ASP A 172 1.21 27.05 24.50
N ILE A 173 1.70 27.50 23.33
CA ILE A 173 2.41 28.78 23.20
C ILE A 173 1.48 29.95 23.48
N ASN A 174 0.25 29.91 22.95
CA ASN A 174 -0.74 30.97 23.17
C ASN A 174 -1.14 31.05 24.64
N ASP A 175 -1.37 29.91 25.30
CA ASP A 175 -1.69 29.84 26.72
C ASP A 175 -0.54 30.39 27.58
N PHE A 176 0.71 30.00 27.28
CA PHE A 176 1.88 30.54 27.96
C PHE A 176 1.99 32.06 27.78
N CYS A 177 1.85 32.57 26.55
CA CYS A 177 1.85 34.00 26.28
C CYS A 177 0.73 34.74 26.98
N PHE A 178 -0.47 34.14 27.06
CA PHE A 178 -1.60 34.73 27.76
C PHE A 178 -1.33 34.87 29.26
N LEU A 179 -0.83 33.81 29.91
CA LEU A 179 -0.48 33.83 31.33
C LEU A 179 0.61 34.87 31.64
N GLU A 180 1.68 34.92 30.85
CA GLU A 180 2.74 35.94 31.01
C GLU A 180 2.22 37.36 30.78
N CYS A 181 1.27 37.55 29.86
CA CYS A 181 0.63 38.85 29.64
C CYS A 181 -0.27 39.27 30.81
N GLU A 182 -0.97 38.34 31.47
CA GLU A 182 -1.78 38.65 32.64
C GLU A 182 -0.93 38.97 33.88
N GLU A 183 0.24 38.34 34.02
CA GLU A 183 1.14 38.53 35.16
C GLU A 183 2.09 39.74 34.99
N SER A 184 2.30 40.22 33.76
CA SER A 184 3.15 41.37 33.46
C SER A 184 2.47 42.71 33.77
N GLU A 185 2.97 43.43 34.77
CA GLU A 185 2.58 44.84 35.04
C GLU A 185 3.19 45.86 34.05
N ASP A 186 4.09 45.42 33.16
CA ASP A 186 4.84 46.30 32.25
C ASP A 186 4.10 46.48 30.90
N GLU A 187 3.50 47.67 30.70
CA GLU A 187 2.71 48.00 29.50
C GLU A 187 3.53 47.95 28.20
N ASP A 188 4.84 48.20 28.26
CA ASP A 188 5.69 48.25 27.07
C ASP A 188 5.90 46.84 26.50
N ILE A 189 6.13 45.85 27.37
CA ILE A 189 6.28 44.43 27.00
C ILE A 189 4.99 43.89 26.38
N LEU A 190 3.83 44.24 26.97
CA LEU A 190 2.51 43.88 26.45
C LEU A 190 2.24 44.43 25.06
N SER A 191 2.72 45.65 24.77
CA SER A 191 2.55 46.28 23.46
C SER A 191 3.36 45.57 22.36
N GLU A 192 4.59 45.15 22.67
CA GLU A 192 5.46 44.45 21.72
C GLU A 192 4.94 43.04 21.40
N ILE A 193 4.45 42.31 22.42
CA ILE A 193 3.85 40.98 22.24
C ILE A 193 2.61 41.06 21.35
N LYS A 194 1.74 42.07 21.57
CA LYS A 194 0.53 42.29 20.74
C LYS A 194 0.88 42.62 19.27
N GLU A 195 1.95 43.37 19.04
CA GLU A 195 2.46 43.69 17.70
C GLU A 195 2.97 42.43 16.97
N ARG A 196 3.71 41.56 17.66
CA ARG A 196 4.20 40.30 17.10
C ARG A 196 3.07 39.30 16.83
N ALA A 197 2.09 39.20 17.73
CA ALA A 197 0.92 38.33 17.53
C ALA A 197 0.10 38.72 16.29
N LYS A 198 -0.11 40.03 16.05
CA LYS A 198 -0.79 40.55 14.84
C LYS A 198 -0.04 40.22 13.54
N LYS A 199 1.30 40.20 13.56
CA LYS A 199 2.10 39.84 12.38
C LYS A 199 2.04 38.34 12.06
N SER A 200 1.83 37.49 13.06
CA SER A 200 1.77 36.03 12.86
C SER A 200 0.46 35.55 12.22
N THR A 201 -0.64 36.26 12.43
CA THR A 201 -1.98 35.90 11.91
C THR A 201 -2.21 36.32 10.45
N LEU A 202 -1.26 37.04 9.84
CA LEU A 202 -1.33 37.55 8.47
C LEU A 202 -0.53 36.70 7.45
N ASN A 203 0.18 35.66 7.91
CA ASN A 203 0.94 34.72 7.07
C ASN A 203 0.34 33.32 7.15
#